data_AF-A0A263BYJ1-F1
#
_entry.id   AF-A0A263BYJ1-F1
#
_cell.length_a   1.000
_cell.length_b   1.000
_cell.length_c   1.000
_cell.angle_alpha   90.00
_cell.angle_beta   90.00
_cell.angle_gamma   90.00
#
_symmetry.space_group_name_H-M   'P 1'
#
loop_
_entity.id
_entity.type
_entity.pdbx_description
1 polymer ?
#
loop_
_entity_poly.entity_id
_entity_poly.type
_entity_poly.pdbx_seq_one_letter_code
_entity_poly.pdbx_strand_id
1 'polypeptide(L)' 'MGNKLFQLARDAVLKAEDQLRNAQSPTDIDEAINCVEIAKNNLNSAFANSTGAEREQLMEYQNQLIQTLDEKTIE' A
#
# COMPACT_ATOMS: atom_id res chain seq x y z
N MET A 1 3.30 10.92 -20.33
CA MET A 1 3.80 9.62 -19.84
C MET A 1 3.69 9.65 -18.33
N GLY A 2 2.51 9.32 -17.79
CA GLY A 2 2.34 9.19 -16.34
C GLY A 2 3.13 7.98 -15.86
N ASN A 3 3.82 8.12 -14.73
CA ASN A 3 4.67 7.06 -14.20
C ASN A 3 3.82 5.81 -13.91
N LYS A 4 3.91 4.81 -14.79
CA LYS A 4 3.11 3.58 -14.70
C LYS A 4 3.35 2.88 -13.36
N LEU A 5 4.55 3.00 -12.81
CA LEU A 5 4.89 2.44 -11.50
C LEU A 5 4.18 3.18 -10.37
N PHE A 6 4.05 4.51 -10.47
CA PHE A 6 3.29 5.30 -9.50
C PHE A 6 1.81 4.90 -9.48
N GLN A 7 1.21 4.71 -10.66
CA GLN A 7 -0.18 4.24 -10.76
C GLN A 7 -0.35 2.84 -10.16
N LEU A 8 0.56 1.90 -10.47
CA LEU A 8 0.55 0.55 -9.90
C LEU A 8 0.73 0.56 -8.38
N ALA A 9 1.60 1.41 -7.85
CA ALA A 9 1.80 1.55 -6.41
C ALA A 9 0.55 2.09 -5.72
N ARG A 10 -0.07 3.15 -6.29
CA ARG A 10 -1.32 3.71 -5.77
C ARG A 10 -2.45 2.69 -5.77
N ASP A 11 -2.66 1.99 -6.88
CA ASP A 11 -3.73 1.00 -7.00
C ASP A 11 -3.52 -0.17 -6.03
N ALA A 12 -2.27 -0.59 -5.83
CA ALA A 12 -1.93 -1.63 -4.87
C ALA A 12 -2.19 -1.19 -3.42
N VAL A 13 -1.86 0.05 -3.06
CA VAL A 13 -2.15 0.63 -1.74
C VAL A 13 -3.65 0.69 -1.50
N LEU A 14 -4.42 1.24 -2.43
CA LEU A 14 -5.89 1.32 -2.31
C LEU A 14 -6.53 -0.05 -2.15
N LYS A 15 -6.05 -1.05 -2.88
CA LYS A 15 -6.53 -2.43 -2.76
C LYS A 15 -6.17 -3.04 -1.40
N ALA A 16 -4.96 -2.79 -0.90
CA ALA A 16 -4.53 -3.28 0.40
C ALA A 16 -5.30 -2.62 1.56
N GLU A 17 -5.56 -1.32 1.48
CA GLU A 17 -6.40 -0.60 2.45
C GLU A 17 -7.84 -1.11 2.46
N ASP A 18 -8.44 -1.32 1.28
CA ASP A 18 -9.79 -1.88 1.19
C ASP A 18 -9.88 -3.28 1.80
N GLN A 19 -8.90 -4.14 1.51
CA GLN A 19 -8.79 -5.48 2.11
C GLN A 19 -8.63 -5.42 3.64
N LEU A 20 -7.74 -4.56 4.15
CA LEU A 20 -7.54 -4.38 5.59
C LEU A 20 -8.81 -3.89 6.29
N ARG A 21 -9.54 -2.94 5.69
CA ARG A 21 -10.77 -2.39 6.27
C ARG A 21 -11.92 -3.40 6.25
N ASN A 22 -12.01 -4.21 5.20
CA ASN A 22 -13.07 -5.21 5.04
C ASN A 22 -12.74 -6.55 5.70
N ALA A 23 -11.49 -6.78 6.11
CA ALA A 23 -11.09 -8.01 6.79
C ALA A 23 -11.84 -8.16 8.12
N GLN A 24 -12.58 -9.26 8.28
CA GLN A 24 -13.33 -9.55 9.51
C GLN A 24 -12.90 -10.87 10.16
N SER A 25 -12.25 -11.75 9.40
CA SER A 25 -11.70 -13.00 9.89
C SER A 25 -10.16 -12.98 9.89
N PRO A 26 -9.51 -13.84 10.70
CA PRO A 26 -8.06 -14.00 10.66
C PRO A 26 -7.52 -14.34 9.26
N THR A 27 -8.29 -15.11 8.48
CA THR A 27 -7.92 -15.47 7.11
C THR A 27 -7.96 -14.25 6.18
N ASP A 28 -8.93 -13.36 6.34
CA ASP A 28 -8.97 -12.11 5.58
C ASP A 28 -7.81 -11.18 5.95
N ILE A 29 -7.40 -11.18 7.22
CA ILE A 29 -6.25 -10.41 7.69
C ILE A 29 -4.96 -10.94 7.05
N ASP A 30 -4.77 -12.26 6.98
CA ASP A 30 -3.63 -12.87 6.27
C ASP A 30 -3.62 -12.51 4.77
N GLU A 31 -4.77 -12.50 4.10
CA GLU A 31 -4.89 -12.07 2.71
C GLU A 31 -4.61 -10.57 2.54
N ALA A 32 -5.07 -9.74 3.47
CA ALA A 32 -4.80 -8.31 3.50
C ALA A 32 -3.31 -8.02 3.72
N ILE A 33 -2.64 -8.75 4.61
CA ILE A 33 -1.18 -8.66 4.81
C ILE A 33 -0.42 -9.01 3.53
N ASN A 34 -0.84 -10.04 2.80
CA ASN A 34 -0.25 -10.36 1.50
C ASN A 34 -0.43 -9.20 0.48
N CYS A 35 -1.60 -8.55 0.48
CA CYS A 35 -1.83 -7.37 -0.35
C CYS A 35 -0.94 -6.19 0.05
N VAL A 36 -0.71 -5.98 1.35
CA VAL A 36 0.22 -4.97 1.88
C VAL A 36 1.64 -5.21 1.38
N GLU A 37 2.13 -6.45 1.40
CA GLU A 37 3.47 -6.79 0.90
C GLU A 37 3.60 -6.51 -0.60
N ILE A 38 2.56 -6.80 -1.40
CA ILE A 38 2.53 -6.43 -2.82
C ILE A 38 2.57 -4.90 -2.98
N ALA A 39 1.79 -4.16 -2.19
CA ALA A 39 1.79 -2.70 -2.23
C ALA A 39 3.16 -2.12 -1.87
N LYS A 40 3.84 -2.64 -0.84
CA LYS A 40 5.20 -2.23 -0.46
C LYS A 40 6.21 -2.47 -1.57
N ASN A 41 6.14 -3.60 -2.26
CA ASN A 41 7.01 -3.90 -3.40
C ASN A 41 6.80 -2.94 -4.57
N ASN A 42 5.54 -2.61 -4.88
CA ASN A 42 5.21 -1.64 -5.91
C ASN A 42 5.63 -0.22 -5.51
N LEU A 43 5.41 0.18 -4.26
CA LEU A 43 5.87 1.46 -3.71
C LEU A 43 7.39 1.60 -3.82
N ASN A 44 8.15 0.56 -3.45
CA ASN A 44 9.61 0.58 -3.57
C ASN A 44 10.08 0.69 -5.02
N SER A 45 9.44 -0.08 -5.92
CA SER A 45 9.72 -0.03 -7.37
C SER A 45 9.38 1.34 -7.97
N ALA A 46 8.26 1.94 -7.55
CA ALA A 46 7.86 3.28 -7.95
C ALA A 46 8.81 4.33 -7.40
N PHE A 47 9.22 4.24 -6.13
CA PHE A 47 10.11 5.18 -5.47
C PHE A 47 11.47 5.28 -6.18
N ALA A 48 12.04 4.13 -6.56
CA ALA A 48 13.29 4.06 -7.32
C ALA A 48 13.22 4.80 -8.66
N ASN A 49 12.05 4.79 -9.31
CA ASN A 49 11.82 5.34 -10.66
C ASN A 49 11.00 6.64 -10.66
N SER A 50 10.83 7.28 -9.50
CA SER A 50 10.03 8.50 -9.33
C SER A 50 10.90 9.73 -9.10
N THR A 51 10.35 10.89 -9.44
CA THR A 51 10.92 12.21 -9.14
C THR A 51 10.77 12.56 -7.66
N GLY A 52 11.44 13.62 -7.19
CA GLY A 52 11.35 14.04 -5.78
C GLY A 52 9.91 14.28 -5.30
N ALA A 53 9.08 14.96 -6.09
CA ALA A 53 7.68 15.22 -5.76
C ALA A 53 6.82 13.94 -5.75
N GLU A 54 7.03 13.03 -6.69
CA GLU A 54 6.32 11.74 -6.71
C GLU A 54 6.74 10.85 -5.53
N ARG A 55 8.00 10.92 -5.11
CA ARG A 55 8.51 10.20 -3.93
C ARG A 55 7.86 10.67 -2.64
N GLU A 56 7.61 11.97 -2.48
CA GLU A 56 6.86 12.50 -1.33
C GLU A 56 5.45 11.90 -1.28
N GLN A 57 4.74 11.90 -2.41
CA GLN A 57 3.41 11.28 -2.50
C GLN A 57 3.43 9.77 -2.22
N LEU A 58 4.45 9.05 -2.72
CA LEU A 58 4.62 7.62 -2.43
C LEU A 58 4.89 7.36 -0.95
N MET A 59 5.63 8.23 -0.27
CA MET A 59 5.84 8.13 1.18
C MET A 59 4.55 8.38 1.96
N GLU A 60 3.71 9.32 1.53
CA GLU A 60 2.39 9.52 2.14
C GLU A 60 1.53 8.26 2.03
N TYR A 61 1.46 7.64 0.84
CA TYR A 61 0.74 6.38 0.66
C TYR A 61 1.31 5.24 1.52
N GLN A 62 2.64 5.16 1.65
CA GLN A 62 3.29 4.18 2.51
C GLN A 62 2.90 4.37 3.99
N ASN A 63 2.92 5.60 4.48
CA ASN A 63 2.56 5.91 5.86
C ASN A 63 1.08 5.59 6.15
N GLN A 64 0.18 5.93 5.24
CA GLN A 64 -1.25 5.61 5.35
C GLN A 64 -1.49 4.09 5.40
N LEU A 65 -0.80 3.34 4.54
CA LEU A 65 -0.89 1.89 4.52
C LEU A 65 -0.40 1.25 5.83
N ILE A 66 0.73 1.73 6.36
CA ILE A 66 1.29 1.26 7.64
C ILE A 66 0.32 1.58 8.78
N GLN A 67 -0.21 2.80 8.82
CA GLN A 67 -1.18 3.18 9.84
C GLN A 67 -2.42 2.28 9.81
N THR A 68 -2.98 2.02 8.62
CA THR A 68 -4.16 1.16 8.48
C THR A 68 -3.86 -0.29 8.90
N LEU A 69 -2.65 -0.80 8.60
CA LEU A 69 -2.21 -2.12 9.03
C LEU A 69 -2.06 -2.20 10.56
N ASP A 70 -1.43 -1.20 11.16
CA ASP A 70 -1.24 -1.13 12.61
C ASP A 70 -2.60 -1.08 13.33
N GLU A 71 -3.53 -0.26 12.84
CA GLU A 71 -4.91 -0.19 13.38
C GLU A 71 -5.60 -1.57 13.34
N LYS A 72 -5.41 -2.34 12.26
CA LYS A 72 -6.07 -3.64 12.10
C LYS A 72 -5.44 -4.79 12.88
N THR A 73 -4.15 -4.70 13.18
CA THR A 73 -3.41 -5.74 13.91
C THR A 73 -3.48 -5.59 15.43
N ILE A 74 -4.00 -4.46 15.92
CA ILE A 74 -4.20 -4.18 17.35
C ILE A 74 -5.59 -4.64 17.86
N GLU A 75 -6.57 -4.86 16.98
CA GLU A 75 -7.90 -5.47 17.30
C GLU A 75 -7.80 -6.98 17.58
#